data_AF-A0A538IE13-F1
#
_entry.id   AF-A0A538IE13-F1
#
_cell.length_a   1.000
_cell.length_b   1.000
_cell.length_c   1.000
_cell.angle_alpha   90.00
_cell.angle_beta   90.00
_cell.angle_gamma   90.00
#
_symmetry.space_group_name_H-M   'P 1'
#
loop_
_entity.id
_entity.type
_entity.pdbx_description
1 polymer ?
#
loop_
_entity_poly.entity_id
_entity_poly.type
_entity_poly.pdbx_seq_one_letter_code
_entity_poly.pdbx_strand_id
1 'polypeptide(L)'
;MKPAYRVTLEDGTELVASGDHRFLSDRGWKYVTGAEWGPLRRPYLTINNSLMGTGQFASPPGDSADYRRGYLCGLIRGDGYIASRLYGPRRWQHHQFRLALIDLEPLRRAGGYLDDIGVATREFEFQAAVGNSLALRAISAHSREKVEAIREVMRWPRAASDDWSKGFLAGIFDAEGSYGDCIRIANTDQQIIGWTEASMRRFGFATRLEDSKRPNGVTYVRLLGGLKEVLRFFHTVDPAITRKRNINEHMVKTFARLRVTSIEPLGLEMPMYDITTGTGDFIANGVVSHNCFARPTHKYLDFNAGRDFEREIVVKVNVPELLRAELARPKWKGEHVALGTNTDPYQWVEGRYKLMPGIWEAFRDFANPCSVLTKSPLLLRDKELLQQVAERAPVTANFSVPTLDEKAWRETEPHTPHPRARLEAVAELTRAGIPTGILIAPLMPGINDAPEQVEEIIEIATEAGAVSIGGIALHLRGEVRDIFMDWLRAHRPDLVPRYEELYRRGP
;
A
#
# COMPACT_ATOMS: atom_id res chain seq x y z
N MET A 1 -0.36 17.64 10.89
CA MET A 1 -1.69 17.80 11.52
C MET A 1 -2.67 18.18 10.43
N LYS A 2 -3.89 17.63 10.42
CA LYS A 2 -4.98 18.04 9.52
C LYS A 2 -6.32 18.01 10.26
N PRO A 3 -7.31 18.83 9.87
CA PRO A 3 -8.68 18.74 10.36
C PRO A 3 -9.27 17.34 10.13
N ALA A 4 -9.82 16.75 11.18
CA ALA A 4 -10.38 15.41 11.16
C ALA A 4 -11.88 15.42 10.93
N TYR A 5 -12.35 14.51 10.07
CA TYR A 5 -13.75 14.28 9.78
C TYR A 5 -14.11 12.84 10.07
N ARG A 6 -15.28 12.63 10.70
CA ARG A 6 -15.89 11.32 10.87
C ARG A 6 -16.89 11.09 9.75
N VAL A 7 -16.74 9.99 9.02
CA VAL A 7 -17.71 9.49 8.05
C VAL A 7 -18.36 8.25 8.65
N THR A 8 -19.67 8.27 8.83
CA THR A 8 -20.44 7.14 9.36
C THR A 8 -21.20 6.47 8.23
N LEU A 9 -21.20 5.13 8.19
CA LEU A 9 -21.89 4.32 7.19
C LEU A 9 -23.09 3.59 7.80
N GLU A 10 -24.05 3.18 6.95
CA GLU A 10 -25.29 2.50 7.38
C GLU A 10 -25.05 1.18 8.14
N ASP A 11 -23.93 0.49 7.89
CA ASP A 11 -23.56 -0.72 8.61
C ASP A 11 -22.90 -0.47 9.99
N GLY A 12 -22.77 0.80 10.40
CA GLY A 12 -22.13 1.20 11.66
C GLY A 12 -20.62 1.42 11.56
N THR A 13 -20.03 1.27 10.37
CA THR A 13 -18.60 1.60 10.15
C THR A 13 -18.38 3.10 10.34
N GLU A 14 -17.43 3.46 11.21
CA GLU A 14 -16.96 4.84 11.38
C GLU A 14 -15.55 4.99 10.80
N LEU A 15 -15.36 5.98 9.93
CA LEU A 15 -14.07 6.30 9.32
C LEU A 15 -13.63 7.67 9.79
N VAL A 16 -12.40 7.78 10.30
CA VAL A 16 -11.79 9.08 10.60
C VAL A 16 -10.72 9.38 9.56
N ALA A 17 -10.89 10.47 8.83
CA ALA A 17 -10.01 10.83 7.73
C ALA A 17 -9.89 12.36 7.58
N SER A 18 -8.86 12.82 6.86
CA SER A 18 -8.74 14.23 6.50
C SER A 18 -9.74 14.59 5.39
N GLY A 19 -10.13 15.86 5.33
CA GLY A 19 -11.10 16.33 4.33
C GLY A 19 -10.69 16.08 2.87
N ASP A 20 -9.38 16.02 2.61
CA ASP A 20 -8.76 15.77 1.30
C ASP A 20 -8.48 14.28 1.01
N HIS A 21 -8.83 13.38 1.91
CA HIS A 21 -8.74 11.94 1.67
C HIS A 21 -9.85 11.46 0.70
N ARG A 22 -9.61 10.39 -0.07
CA ARG A 22 -10.59 9.86 -1.04
C ARG A 22 -11.02 8.43 -0.72
N PHE A 23 -12.30 8.16 -0.89
CA PHE A 23 -12.88 6.82 -0.85
C PHE A 23 -13.52 6.46 -2.19
N LEU A 24 -13.47 5.18 -2.56
CA LEU A 24 -14.18 4.68 -3.74
C LEU A 24 -15.67 4.57 -3.41
N SER A 25 -16.52 5.21 -4.20
CA SER A 25 -17.97 5.07 -4.12
C SER A 25 -18.55 4.38 -5.34
N ASP A 26 -19.82 4.00 -5.26
CA ASP A 26 -20.67 3.56 -6.36
C ASP A 26 -20.67 4.52 -7.58
N ARG A 27 -20.25 5.78 -7.36
CA ARG A 27 -20.15 6.84 -8.39
C ARG A 27 -18.71 7.31 -8.59
N GLY A 28 -17.75 6.44 -8.36
CA GLY A 28 -16.31 6.71 -8.46
C GLY A 28 -15.72 7.34 -7.21
N TRP A 29 -14.47 7.80 -7.31
CA TRP A 29 -13.71 8.34 -6.18
C TRP A 29 -14.24 9.69 -5.67
N LYS A 30 -14.42 9.81 -4.35
CA LYS A 30 -14.94 11.01 -3.67
C LYS A 30 -14.05 11.42 -2.51
N TYR A 31 -13.79 12.72 -2.39
CA TYR A 31 -13.14 13.33 -1.23
C TYR A 31 -14.04 13.31 0.01
N VAL A 32 -13.48 13.25 1.21
CA VAL A 32 -14.27 13.29 2.46
C VAL A 32 -15.09 14.57 2.56
N THR A 33 -14.45 15.71 2.32
CA THR A 33 -15.15 17.00 2.21
C THR A 33 -14.83 17.71 0.91
N GLY A 34 -15.77 18.55 0.47
CA GLY A 34 -15.52 19.52 -0.58
C GLY A 34 -14.48 20.55 -0.14
N ALA A 35 -14.00 21.36 -1.07
CA ALA A 35 -13.37 22.62 -0.68
C ALA A 35 -14.49 23.53 -0.14
N GLU A 36 -14.40 23.95 1.13
CA GLU A 36 -15.46 24.74 1.77
C GLU A 36 -15.59 26.15 1.20
N TRP A 37 -14.53 26.69 0.58
CA TRP A 37 -14.52 28.00 -0.08
C TRP A 37 -13.61 28.02 -1.32
N GLY A 38 -14.02 28.80 -2.34
CA GLY A 38 -13.22 29.04 -3.55
C GLY A 38 -13.52 28.13 -4.76
N PRO A 39 -12.84 28.35 -5.90
CA PRO A 39 -13.12 27.71 -7.20
C PRO A 39 -12.63 26.26 -7.32
N LEU A 40 -12.13 25.63 -6.26
CA LEU A 40 -11.58 24.26 -6.26
C LEU A 40 -12.64 23.20 -5.89
N ARG A 41 -13.77 23.16 -6.61
CA ARG A 41 -14.82 22.16 -6.36
C ARG A 41 -14.36 20.77 -6.78
N ARG A 42 -14.07 19.94 -5.79
CA ARG A 42 -13.72 18.52 -5.96
C ARG A 42 -14.92 17.62 -5.68
N PRO A 43 -15.10 16.47 -6.36
CA PRO A 43 -16.16 15.52 -6.05
C PRO A 43 -16.02 14.99 -4.63
N TYR A 44 -16.99 15.26 -3.76
CA TYR A 44 -16.92 14.90 -2.34
C TYR A 44 -18.06 13.96 -1.93
N LEU A 45 -17.92 13.37 -0.75
CA LEU A 45 -18.91 12.48 -0.18
C LEU A 45 -20.17 13.26 0.21
N THR A 46 -21.30 12.63 -0.04
CA THR A 46 -22.63 13.05 0.40
C THR A 46 -23.35 11.84 0.95
N ILE A 47 -24.43 12.06 1.70
CA ILE A 47 -25.27 10.97 2.22
C ILE A 47 -25.94 10.12 1.12
N ASN A 48 -25.87 10.56 -0.14
CA ASN A 48 -26.35 9.81 -1.30
C ASN A 48 -25.31 8.87 -1.91
N ASN A 49 -24.08 8.85 -1.38
CA ASN A 49 -23.02 7.96 -1.85
C ASN A 49 -23.01 6.66 -1.06
N SER A 50 -22.71 5.55 -1.75
CA SER A 50 -22.38 4.28 -1.11
C SER A 50 -20.92 3.95 -1.37
N LEU A 51 -20.15 3.70 -0.32
CA LEU A 51 -18.74 3.35 -0.45
C LEU A 51 -18.58 1.91 -0.95
N MET A 52 -17.47 1.63 -1.62
CA MET A 52 -17.09 0.27 -2.00
C MET A 52 -16.20 -0.34 -0.92
N GLY A 53 -16.42 -1.61 -0.60
CA GLY A 53 -15.68 -2.27 0.47
C GLY A 53 -16.35 -3.52 1.01
N THR A 54 -15.74 -4.06 2.05
CA THR A 54 -16.22 -5.26 2.77
C THR A 54 -17.06 -4.91 4.00
N GLY A 55 -17.05 -3.64 4.43
CA GLY A 55 -17.77 -3.13 5.60
C GLY A 55 -17.05 -3.39 6.91
N GLN A 56 -17.75 -3.16 8.02
CA GLN A 56 -17.18 -3.14 9.37
C GLN A 56 -16.24 -4.33 9.62
N PHE A 57 -14.99 -4.05 9.96
CA PHE A 57 -14.05 -5.10 10.39
C PHE A 57 -14.36 -5.55 11.81
N ALA A 58 -14.10 -6.83 12.08
CA ALA A 58 -14.15 -7.35 13.43
C ALA A 58 -13.03 -6.74 14.28
N SER A 59 -13.31 -6.56 15.58
CA SER A 59 -12.31 -6.08 16.52
C SER A 59 -11.15 -7.07 16.61
N PRO A 60 -9.90 -6.61 16.44
CA PRO A 60 -8.74 -7.47 16.57
C PRO A 60 -8.65 -8.08 17.97
N PRO A 61 -7.94 -9.21 18.13
CA PRO A 61 -7.65 -9.73 19.45
C PRO A 61 -6.86 -8.69 20.26
N GLY A 62 -7.16 -8.59 21.55
CA GLY A 62 -6.29 -7.88 22.48
C GLY A 62 -5.02 -8.68 22.77
N ASP A 63 -4.00 -8.03 23.32
CA ASP A 63 -2.80 -8.72 23.78
C ASP A 63 -3.01 -9.30 25.20
N SER A 64 -3.85 -10.33 25.30
CA SER A 64 -4.20 -10.98 26.56
C SER A 64 -3.51 -12.33 26.74
N ALA A 65 -3.30 -12.73 28.00
CA ALA A 65 -2.73 -14.03 28.34
C ALA A 65 -3.57 -15.20 27.78
N ASP A 66 -4.89 -15.04 27.70
CA ASP A 66 -5.81 -16.03 27.13
C ASP A 66 -5.64 -16.17 25.63
N TYR A 67 -5.47 -15.06 24.89
CA TYR A 67 -5.15 -15.10 23.46
C TYR A 67 -3.83 -15.82 23.20
N ARG A 68 -2.77 -15.46 23.92
CA ARG A 68 -1.45 -16.10 23.81
C ARG A 68 -1.53 -17.61 24.10
N ARG A 69 -2.27 -18.00 25.14
CA ARG A 69 -2.53 -19.41 25.49
C ARG A 69 -3.29 -20.13 24.39
N GLY A 70 -4.34 -19.52 23.83
CA GLY A 70 -5.11 -20.06 22.71
C GLY A 70 -4.23 -20.28 21.49
N TYR A 71 -3.43 -19.27 21.13
CA TYR A 71 -2.51 -19.33 19.99
C TYR A 71 -1.50 -20.46 20.11
N LEU A 72 -0.84 -20.58 21.27
CA LEU A 72 0.08 -21.69 21.54
C LEU A 72 -0.64 -23.05 21.50
N CYS A 73 -1.85 -23.14 22.04
CA CYS A 73 -2.64 -24.37 22.02
C CYS A 73 -2.96 -24.82 20.58
N GLY A 74 -3.42 -23.91 19.72
CA GLY A 74 -3.73 -24.22 18.32
C GLY A 74 -2.48 -24.60 17.51
N LEU A 75 -1.43 -23.78 17.59
CA LEU A 75 -0.22 -23.95 16.80
C LEU A 75 0.56 -25.22 17.18
N ILE A 76 0.75 -25.45 18.49
CA ILE A 76 1.50 -26.62 18.98
C ILE A 76 0.72 -27.91 18.75
N ARG A 77 -0.63 -27.88 18.76
CA ARG A 77 -1.43 -29.07 18.43
C ARG A 77 -1.40 -29.42 16.95
N GLY A 78 -1.26 -28.45 16.06
CA GLY A 78 -1.09 -28.70 14.63
C GLY A 78 0.31 -29.23 14.30
N ASP A 79 1.36 -28.50 14.67
CA ASP A 79 2.73 -28.77 14.20
C ASP A 79 3.76 -29.10 15.29
N GLY A 80 3.34 -29.13 16.55
CA GLY A 80 4.23 -29.38 17.69
C GLY A 80 4.46 -30.86 17.99
N TYR A 81 5.70 -31.19 18.33
CA TYR A 81 6.10 -32.50 18.84
C TYR A 81 6.44 -32.42 20.33
N ILE A 82 5.73 -33.21 21.16
CA ILE A 82 6.02 -33.33 22.59
C ILE A 82 6.14 -34.79 22.98
N ALA A 83 7.26 -35.15 23.59
CA ALA A 83 7.50 -36.50 24.10
C ALA A 83 8.14 -36.48 25.49
N SER A 84 7.88 -37.54 26.25
CA SER A 84 8.57 -37.83 27.50
C SER A 84 8.87 -39.32 27.52
N ARG A 85 10.14 -39.70 27.39
CA ARG A 85 10.57 -41.10 27.23
C ARG A 85 11.46 -41.53 28.39
N LEU A 86 11.25 -42.74 28.89
CA LEU A 86 12.13 -43.36 29.89
C LEU A 86 13.34 -43.96 29.18
N TYR A 87 14.54 -43.64 29.67
CA TYR A 87 15.81 -44.14 29.18
C TYR A 87 16.56 -44.90 30.26
N GLY A 88 17.08 -46.07 29.86
CA GLY A 88 17.97 -46.90 30.65
C GLY A 88 17.34 -47.60 31.86
N PRO A 89 18.07 -48.55 32.47
CA PRO A 89 17.60 -49.34 33.62
C PRO A 89 17.36 -48.50 34.88
N ARG A 90 17.93 -47.29 34.96
CA ARG A 90 17.74 -46.32 36.06
C ARG A 90 16.54 -45.38 35.88
N ARG A 91 15.69 -45.60 34.87
CA ARG A 91 14.45 -44.83 34.57
C ARG A 91 14.65 -43.30 34.52
N TRP A 92 15.65 -42.83 33.77
CA TRP A 92 15.79 -41.38 33.52
C TRP A 92 14.74 -40.93 32.51
N GLN A 93 13.95 -39.90 32.83
CA GLN A 93 12.92 -39.39 31.94
C GLN A 93 13.45 -38.23 31.11
N HIS A 94 13.58 -38.43 29.80
CA HIS A 94 13.95 -37.38 28.86
C HIS A 94 12.69 -36.68 28.36
N HIS A 95 12.60 -35.36 28.56
CA HIS A 95 11.49 -34.52 28.11
C HIS A 95 11.92 -33.73 26.88
N GLN A 96 11.04 -33.63 25.89
CA GLN A 96 11.32 -32.89 24.66
C GLN A 96 10.06 -32.22 24.14
N PHE A 97 10.19 -30.93 23.85
CA PHE A 97 9.31 -30.16 22.99
C PHE A 97 10.09 -29.69 21.76
N ARG A 98 9.43 -29.74 20.61
CA ARG A 98 9.90 -29.13 19.36
C ARG A 98 8.71 -28.61 18.56
N LEU A 99 8.80 -27.39 18.07
CA LEU A 99 7.89 -26.83 17.07
C LEU A 99 8.74 -26.46 15.86
N ALA A 100 8.46 -27.05 14.70
CA ALA A 100 9.22 -26.84 13.48
C ALA A 100 8.29 -26.27 12.39
N LEU A 101 8.61 -25.09 11.87
CA LEU A 101 7.79 -24.37 10.91
C LEU A 101 8.64 -23.84 9.76
N ILE A 102 8.00 -23.68 8.60
CA ILE A 102 8.61 -23.05 7.42
C ILE A 102 8.65 -21.52 7.62
N ASP A 103 7.56 -20.96 8.13
CA ASP A 103 7.40 -19.51 8.33
C ASP A 103 7.99 -19.08 9.68
N LEU A 104 8.77 -17.99 9.68
CA LEU A 104 9.45 -17.50 10.89
C LEU A 104 8.56 -16.64 11.78
N GLU A 105 7.56 -15.98 11.21
CA GLU A 105 6.60 -15.16 11.95
C GLU A 105 5.87 -15.95 13.05
N PRO A 106 5.20 -17.09 12.75
CA PRO A 106 4.54 -17.88 13.78
C PRO A 106 5.53 -18.51 14.76
N LEU A 107 6.72 -18.90 14.30
CA LEU A 107 7.76 -19.52 15.13
C LEU A 107 8.29 -18.55 16.20
N ARG A 108 8.61 -17.31 15.80
CA ARG A 108 9.06 -16.26 16.70
C ARG A 108 7.95 -15.78 17.63
N ARG A 109 6.71 -15.65 17.13
CA ARG A 109 5.53 -15.31 17.95
C ARG A 109 5.31 -16.36 19.04
N ALA A 110 5.37 -17.65 18.69
CA ALA A 110 5.29 -18.74 19.65
C ALA A 110 6.45 -18.72 20.66
N GLY A 111 7.67 -18.45 20.19
CA GLY A 111 8.84 -18.29 21.07
C GLY A 111 8.65 -17.19 22.11
N GLY A 112 8.15 -16.01 21.70
CA GLY A 112 7.83 -14.91 22.61
C GLY A 112 6.76 -15.26 23.64
N TYR A 113 5.64 -15.87 23.19
CA TYR A 113 4.57 -16.27 24.12
C TYR A 113 4.99 -17.36 25.10
N LEU A 114 5.91 -18.25 24.70
CA LEU A 114 6.51 -19.23 25.61
C LEU A 114 7.46 -18.56 26.61
N ASP A 115 8.23 -17.56 26.19
CA ASP A 115 9.12 -16.81 27.08
C ASP A 115 8.32 -16.04 28.16
N ASP A 116 7.18 -15.44 27.78
CA ASP A 116 6.27 -14.73 28.69
C ASP A 116 5.77 -15.59 29.86
N ILE A 117 5.72 -16.90 29.68
CA ILE A 117 5.31 -17.87 30.71
C ILE A 117 6.51 -18.61 31.34
N GLY A 118 7.72 -18.09 31.17
CA GLY A 118 8.96 -18.63 31.72
C GLY A 118 9.55 -19.83 30.96
N VAL A 119 9.05 -20.13 29.77
CA VAL A 119 9.52 -21.25 28.93
C VAL A 119 10.51 -20.75 27.88
N ALA A 120 11.74 -20.49 28.30
CA ALA A 120 12.80 -20.15 27.36
C ALA A 120 13.08 -21.31 26.38
N THR A 121 13.04 -21.02 25.08
CA THR A 121 13.26 -21.98 24.00
C THR A 121 14.55 -21.66 23.23
N ARG A 122 15.16 -22.69 22.63
CA ARG A 122 16.31 -22.52 21.73
C ARG A 122 15.84 -22.66 20.29
N GLU A 123 16.12 -21.65 19.47
CA GLU A 123 15.88 -21.68 18.04
C GLU A 123 17.08 -22.27 17.27
N PHE A 124 16.83 -23.08 16.25
CA PHE A 124 17.85 -23.74 15.43
C PHE A 124 17.32 -24.14 14.04
N GLU A 125 18.22 -24.41 13.11
CA GLU A 125 17.88 -24.98 11.81
C GLU A 125 17.57 -26.47 11.97
N PHE A 126 16.34 -26.87 11.64
CA PHE A 126 15.90 -28.25 11.78
C PHE A 126 16.16 -29.06 10.50
N GLN A 127 15.92 -28.45 9.35
CA GLN A 127 16.22 -29.03 8.04
C GLN A 127 16.62 -27.92 7.06
N ALA A 128 17.80 -28.06 6.46
CA ALA A 128 18.26 -27.18 5.39
C ALA A 128 17.35 -27.27 4.16
N ALA A 129 17.31 -26.22 3.35
CA ALA A 129 16.63 -26.25 2.06
C ALA A 129 17.27 -27.29 1.13
N VAL A 130 16.47 -28.16 0.52
CA VAL A 130 16.93 -29.15 -0.47
C VAL A 130 16.07 -29.03 -1.73
N GLY A 131 16.69 -28.66 -2.86
CA GLY A 131 15.97 -28.43 -4.12
C GLY A 131 14.92 -27.33 -3.97
N ASN A 132 13.64 -27.65 -4.24
CA ASN A 132 12.52 -26.72 -4.10
C ASN A 132 11.89 -26.69 -2.69
N SER A 133 12.43 -27.44 -1.72
CA SER A 133 11.91 -27.42 -0.34
C SER A 133 12.48 -26.24 0.44
N LEU A 134 11.61 -25.52 1.14
CA LEU A 134 11.99 -24.40 1.99
C LEU A 134 12.68 -24.91 3.27
N ALA A 135 13.63 -24.13 3.80
CA ALA A 135 14.30 -24.47 5.06
C ALA A 135 13.31 -24.46 6.24
N LEU A 136 13.41 -25.47 7.10
CA LEU A 136 12.60 -25.58 8.33
C LEU A 136 13.42 -25.09 9.52
N ARG A 137 12.85 -24.15 10.28
CA ARG A 137 13.39 -23.71 11.56
C ARG A 137 12.56 -24.24 12.70
N ALA A 138 13.19 -24.47 13.84
CA ALA A 138 12.52 -25.01 15.01
C ALA A 138 12.93 -24.31 16.30
N ILE A 139 11.99 -24.25 17.24
CA ILE A 139 12.25 -23.96 18.65
C ILE A 139 12.13 -25.24 19.48
N SER A 140 12.93 -25.37 20.52
CA SER A 140 12.95 -26.56 21.39
C SER A 140 13.13 -26.23 22.88
N ALA A 141 12.61 -27.14 23.72
CA ALA A 141 12.82 -27.14 25.16
C ALA A 141 12.93 -28.59 25.68
N HIS A 142 13.79 -28.81 26.68
CA HIS A 142 14.15 -30.16 27.14
C HIS A 142 13.98 -30.41 28.65
N SER A 143 13.69 -29.38 29.45
CA SER A 143 13.46 -29.60 30.89
C SER A 143 12.04 -30.10 31.14
N ARG A 144 11.89 -30.91 32.20
CA ARG A 144 10.59 -31.42 32.64
C ARG A 144 9.61 -30.28 32.91
N GLU A 145 10.02 -29.30 33.71
CA GLU A 145 9.24 -28.13 34.07
C GLU A 145 8.73 -27.37 32.83
N LYS A 146 9.61 -27.11 31.86
CA LYS A 146 9.23 -26.43 30.60
C LYS A 146 8.22 -27.24 29.79
N VAL A 147 8.45 -28.55 29.66
CA VAL A 147 7.54 -29.42 28.90
C VAL A 147 6.19 -29.58 29.61
N GLU A 148 6.16 -29.63 30.94
CA GLU A 148 4.92 -29.62 31.73
C GLU A 148 4.16 -28.30 31.58
N ALA A 149 4.86 -27.15 31.60
CA ALA A 149 4.26 -25.85 31.34
C ALA A 149 3.62 -25.77 29.94
N ILE A 150 4.31 -26.29 28.91
CA ILE A 150 3.75 -26.36 27.54
C ILE A 150 2.51 -27.25 27.49
N ARG A 151 2.54 -28.41 28.17
CA ARG A 151 1.37 -29.30 28.26
C ARG A 151 0.19 -28.62 28.95
N GLU A 152 0.45 -27.78 29.95
CA GLU A 152 -0.59 -27.01 30.64
C GLU A 152 -1.25 -25.98 29.71
N VAL A 153 -0.46 -25.28 28.90
CA VAL A 153 -0.97 -24.33 27.90
C VAL A 153 -1.82 -25.02 26.83
N MET A 154 -1.45 -26.22 26.42
CA MET A 154 -2.20 -27.01 25.44
C MET A 154 -3.49 -27.64 25.99
N ARG A 155 -3.74 -27.54 27.31
CA ARG A 155 -4.93 -28.14 27.91
C ARG A 155 -6.18 -27.44 27.37
N TRP A 156 -7.16 -28.23 26.95
CA TRP A 156 -8.46 -27.69 26.56
C TRP A 156 -9.11 -26.98 27.75
N PRO A 157 -9.56 -25.72 27.60
CA PRO A 157 -10.24 -25.01 28.67
C PRO A 157 -11.60 -25.67 28.93
N ARG A 158 -12.04 -25.64 30.19
CA ARG A 158 -13.41 -26.08 30.54
C ARG A 158 -14.47 -25.15 29.93
N ALA A 159 -14.15 -23.85 29.88
CA ALA A 159 -14.93 -22.82 29.22
C ALA A 159 -13.95 -21.89 28.48
N ALA A 160 -14.04 -21.86 27.15
CA ALA A 160 -13.20 -20.98 26.34
C ALA A 160 -13.70 -19.53 26.40
N SER A 161 -12.78 -18.61 26.70
CA SER A 161 -13.01 -17.18 26.52
C SER A 161 -12.99 -16.80 25.03
N ASP A 162 -13.45 -15.59 24.72
CA ASP A 162 -13.36 -15.03 23.36
C ASP A 162 -11.90 -14.94 22.92
N ASP A 163 -11.04 -14.37 23.75
CA ASP A 163 -9.62 -14.20 23.43
C ASP A 163 -8.92 -15.54 23.22
N TRP A 164 -9.18 -16.53 24.09
CA TRP A 164 -8.64 -17.87 23.88
C TRP A 164 -9.12 -18.48 22.55
N SER A 165 -10.39 -18.29 22.20
CA SER A 165 -10.95 -18.79 20.95
C SER A 165 -10.34 -18.11 19.72
N LYS A 166 -10.11 -16.79 19.78
CA LYS A 166 -9.40 -16.04 18.73
C LYS A 166 -7.97 -16.56 18.57
N GLY A 167 -7.25 -16.70 19.69
CA GLY A 167 -5.90 -17.24 19.71
C GLY A 167 -5.84 -18.64 19.12
N PHE A 168 -6.73 -19.53 19.56
CA PHE A 168 -6.79 -20.91 19.07
C PHE A 168 -6.97 -20.97 17.55
N LEU A 169 -7.92 -20.20 17.01
CA LEU A 169 -8.15 -20.12 15.56
C LEU A 169 -6.93 -19.58 14.80
N ALA A 170 -6.24 -18.58 15.34
CA ALA A 170 -5.03 -18.04 14.73
C ALA A 170 -3.90 -19.08 14.70
N GLY A 171 -3.65 -19.74 15.83
CA GLY A 171 -2.60 -20.76 15.95
C GLY A 171 -2.85 -21.97 15.05
N ILE A 172 -4.08 -22.50 15.03
CA ILE A 172 -4.40 -23.64 14.18
C ILE A 172 -4.45 -23.27 12.68
N PHE A 173 -4.82 -22.05 12.34
CA PHE A 173 -4.72 -21.56 10.96
C PHE A 173 -3.25 -21.38 10.52
N ASP A 174 -2.38 -20.91 11.40
CA ASP A 174 -0.96 -20.82 11.10
C ASP A 174 -0.32 -22.20 10.92
N ALA A 175 -0.72 -23.20 11.72
CA ALA A 175 -0.28 -24.58 11.55
C ALA A 175 -0.83 -25.21 10.26
N GLU A 176 -2.15 -25.38 10.18
CA GLU A 176 -2.80 -26.25 9.20
C GLU A 176 -3.78 -25.53 8.28
N GLY A 177 -3.93 -24.22 8.47
CA GLY A 177 -4.79 -23.38 7.66
C GLY A 177 -4.23 -23.09 6.28
N SER A 178 -5.13 -22.89 5.33
CA SER A 178 -4.83 -22.42 3.98
C SER A 178 -5.89 -21.44 3.50
N TYR A 179 -5.48 -20.53 2.62
CA TYR A 179 -6.36 -19.60 1.94
C TYR A 179 -6.07 -19.63 0.44
N GLY A 180 -7.12 -19.91 -0.34
CA GLY A 180 -7.20 -19.72 -1.79
C GLY A 180 -8.50 -18.95 -2.06
N ASP A 181 -9.54 -19.61 -2.58
CA ASP A 181 -10.87 -18.97 -2.70
C ASP A 181 -11.60 -18.81 -1.35
N CYS A 182 -11.26 -19.65 -0.38
CA CYS A 182 -11.85 -19.66 0.95
C CYS A 182 -10.85 -20.18 1.98
N ILE A 183 -11.08 -19.86 3.25
CA ILE A 183 -10.31 -20.41 4.36
C ILE A 183 -10.69 -21.87 4.59
N ARG A 184 -9.67 -22.73 4.69
CA ARG A 184 -9.80 -24.14 5.08
C ARG A 184 -8.77 -24.48 6.14
N ILE A 185 -9.19 -25.17 7.19
CA ILE A 185 -8.32 -25.71 8.24
C ILE A 185 -8.53 -27.23 8.25
N ALA A 186 -7.46 -27.99 8.09
CA ALA A 186 -7.52 -29.43 7.84
C ALA A 186 -6.85 -30.22 8.96
N ASN A 187 -7.59 -31.10 9.63
CA ASN A 187 -7.03 -31.95 10.68
C ASN A 187 -7.63 -33.37 10.61
N THR A 188 -7.00 -34.33 11.29
CA THR A 188 -7.51 -35.69 11.49
C THR A 188 -8.10 -35.90 12.90
N ASP A 189 -7.72 -35.05 13.86
CA ASP A 189 -8.22 -35.06 15.24
C ASP A 189 -9.59 -34.39 15.33
N GLN A 190 -10.61 -35.19 15.66
CA GLN A 190 -11.99 -34.75 15.81
C GLN A 190 -12.18 -33.71 16.92
N GLN A 191 -11.33 -33.69 17.95
CA GLN A 191 -11.37 -32.64 18.98
C GLN A 191 -10.92 -31.31 18.41
N ILE A 192 -9.85 -31.28 17.60
CA ILE A 192 -9.36 -30.04 16.97
C ILE A 192 -10.40 -29.50 15.99
N ILE A 193 -11.01 -30.38 15.19
CA ILE A 193 -12.11 -30.02 14.28
C ILE A 193 -13.29 -29.42 15.05
N GLY A 194 -13.73 -30.09 16.13
CA GLY A 194 -14.83 -29.63 16.97
C GLY A 194 -14.56 -28.28 17.63
N TRP A 195 -13.35 -28.07 18.16
CA TRP A 195 -12.95 -26.77 18.71
C TRP A 195 -12.86 -25.69 17.65
N THR A 196 -12.36 -26.00 16.45
CA THR A 196 -12.27 -25.05 15.34
C THR A 196 -13.66 -24.61 14.92
N GLU A 197 -14.60 -25.54 14.75
CA GLU A 197 -15.98 -25.22 14.39
C GLU A 197 -16.68 -24.41 15.51
N ALA A 198 -16.52 -24.82 16.77
CA ALA A 198 -17.13 -24.14 17.91
C ALA A 198 -16.60 -22.70 18.07
N SER A 199 -15.29 -22.50 17.93
CA SER A 199 -14.67 -21.17 17.97
C SER A 199 -15.07 -20.31 16.78
N MET A 200 -15.17 -20.87 15.56
CA MET A 200 -15.69 -20.12 14.41
C MET A 200 -17.15 -19.70 14.61
N ARG A 201 -17.99 -20.62 15.09
CA ARG A 201 -19.42 -20.36 15.37
C ARG A 201 -19.60 -19.29 16.45
N ARG A 202 -18.73 -19.26 17.46
CA ARG A 202 -18.74 -18.25 18.53
C ARG A 202 -18.65 -16.83 18.00
N PHE A 203 -17.91 -16.62 16.89
CA PHE A 203 -17.78 -15.34 16.21
C PHE A 203 -18.70 -15.19 15.00
N GLY A 204 -19.77 -16.00 14.93
CA GLY A 204 -20.80 -15.92 13.89
C GLY A 204 -20.31 -16.32 12.50
N PHE A 205 -19.21 -17.05 12.38
CA PHE A 205 -18.76 -17.57 11.09
C PHE A 205 -19.60 -18.78 10.68
N ALA A 206 -20.08 -18.78 9.44
CA ALA A 206 -20.74 -19.93 8.85
C ALA A 206 -19.69 -20.90 8.30
N THR A 207 -19.74 -22.15 8.72
CA THR A 207 -18.76 -23.18 8.35
C THR A 207 -19.43 -24.39 7.72
N ARG A 208 -18.65 -25.17 6.96
CA ARG A 208 -19.03 -26.49 6.47
C ARG A 208 -17.88 -27.46 6.70
N LEU A 209 -18.20 -28.66 7.18
CA LEU A 209 -17.26 -29.77 7.22
C LEU A 209 -17.23 -30.47 5.86
N GLU A 210 -16.04 -30.69 5.33
CA GLU A 210 -15.80 -31.39 4.07
C GLU A 210 -14.78 -32.50 4.30
N ASP A 211 -15.13 -33.76 4.04
CA ASP A 211 -14.15 -34.85 4.13
C ASP A 211 -13.24 -34.87 2.91
N SER A 212 -11.97 -35.20 3.14
CA SER A 212 -10.99 -35.43 2.09
C SER A 212 -11.45 -36.57 1.18
N LYS A 213 -11.33 -36.35 -0.14
CA LYS A 213 -11.57 -37.41 -1.13
C LYS A 213 -10.53 -38.52 -1.09
N ARG A 214 -9.41 -38.31 -0.39
CA ARG A 214 -8.35 -39.31 -0.20
C ARG A 214 -8.65 -40.14 1.05
N PRO A 215 -8.25 -41.42 1.11
CA PRO A 215 -8.47 -42.27 2.29
C PRO A 215 -7.45 -41.96 3.40
N ASN A 216 -7.33 -40.70 3.79
CA ASN A 216 -6.38 -40.22 4.79
C ASN A 216 -7.05 -39.72 6.09
N GLY A 217 -8.39 -39.79 6.17
CA GLY A 217 -9.15 -39.40 7.37
C GLY A 217 -9.11 -37.89 7.70
N VAL A 218 -8.67 -37.06 6.75
CA VAL A 218 -8.61 -35.60 6.93
C VAL A 218 -9.99 -34.99 6.69
N THR A 219 -10.45 -34.17 7.63
CA THR A 219 -11.66 -33.36 7.49
C THR A 219 -11.28 -31.88 7.47
N TYR A 220 -11.90 -31.12 6.58
CA TYR A 220 -11.69 -29.68 6.42
C TYR A 220 -12.83 -28.91 7.08
N VAL A 221 -12.48 -27.95 7.93
CA VAL A 221 -13.40 -26.88 8.34
C VAL A 221 -13.29 -25.76 7.31
N ARG A 222 -14.31 -25.61 6.47
CA ARG A 222 -14.37 -24.59 5.42
C ARG A 222 -15.19 -23.39 5.88
N LEU A 223 -14.60 -22.20 5.79
CA LEU A 223 -15.31 -20.93 5.99
C LEU A 223 -16.15 -20.56 4.76
N LEU A 224 -17.41 -20.22 4.98
CA LEU A 224 -18.34 -19.73 3.96
C LEU A 224 -18.40 -18.19 3.95
N GLY A 225 -18.89 -17.60 2.85
CA GLY A 225 -19.17 -16.15 2.74
C GLY A 225 -18.10 -15.29 2.05
N GLY A 226 -17.12 -15.91 1.40
CA GLY A 226 -16.19 -15.24 0.46
C GLY A 226 -15.25 -14.24 1.12
N LEU A 227 -14.73 -13.28 0.33
CA LEU A 227 -13.69 -12.34 0.76
C LEU A 227 -14.06 -11.53 2.02
N LYS A 228 -15.34 -11.16 2.18
CA LYS A 228 -15.82 -10.45 3.37
C LYS A 228 -15.54 -11.25 4.64
N GLU A 229 -15.95 -12.51 4.66
CA GLU A 229 -15.78 -13.39 5.83
C GLU A 229 -14.32 -13.78 6.04
N VAL A 230 -13.55 -13.90 4.95
CA VAL A 230 -12.10 -14.11 5.01
C VAL A 230 -11.39 -12.92 5.68
N LEU A 231 -11.68 -11.69 5.26
CA LEU A 231 -11.12 -10.49 5.89
C LEU A 231 -11.59 -10.38 7.34
N ARG A 232 -12.87 -10.65 7.62
CA ARG A 232 -13.40 -10.67 8.99
C ARG A 232 -12.65 -11.68 9.84
N PHE A 233 -12.37 -12.88 9.31
CA PHE A 233 -11.59 -13.89 10.00
C PHE A 233 -10.17 -13.39 10.30
N PHE A 234 -9.43 -12.88 9.31
CA PHE A 234 -8.06 -12.38 9.52
C PHE A 234 -8.01 -11.25 10.55
N HIS A 235 -8.98 -10.35 10.56
CA HIS A 235 -9.04 -9.28 11.55
C HIS A 235 -9.46 -9.80 12.93
N THR A 236 -10.41 -10.74 13.00
CA THR A 236 -10.90 -11.30 14.28
C THR A 236 -9.81 -12.06 15.02
N VAL A 237 -8.97 -12.79 14.29
CA VAL A 237 -8.04 -13.75 14.91
C VAL A 237 -6.57 -13.35 14.78
N ASP A 238 -6.19 -12.48 13.85
CA ASP A 238 -4.80 -12.07 13.56
C ASP A 238 -3.78 -13.23 13.42
N PRO A 239 -3.86 -14.08 12.37
CA PRO A 239 -2.83 -15.08 12.11
C PRO A 239 -1.46 -14.45 11.83
N ALA A 240 -0.38 -15.10 12.24
CA ALA A 240 0.97 -14.59 12.10
C ALA A 240 1.52 -14.71 10.67
N ILE A 241 1.12 -15.75 9.92
CA ILE A 241 1.71 -16.02 8.60
C ILE A 241 1.17 -15.02 7.58
N THR A 242 2.00 -14.05 7.21
CA THR A 242 1.66 -12.96 6.30
C THR A 242 1.26 -13.46 4.91
N ARG A 243 2.00 -14.43 4.35
CA ARG A 243 1.70 -15.00 3.02
C ARG A 243 0.33 -15.70 2.94
N LYS A 244 -0.19 -16.26 4.04
CA LYS A 244 -1.51 -16.91 4.08
C LYS A 244 -2.66 -15.89 4.14
N ARG A 245 -2.35 -14.62 4.41
CA ARG A 245 -3.31 -13.51 4.49
C ARG A 245 -3.40 -12.70 3.18
N ASN A 246 -2.64 -13.10 2.15
CA ASN A 246 -2.56 -12.37 0.90
C ASN A 246 -3.89 -12.46 0.13
N ILE A 247 -4.46 -11.31 -0.24
CA ILE A 247 -5.71 -11.17 -0.98
C ILE A 247 -5.52 -10.59 -2.39
N ASN A 248 -4.28 -10.51 -2.88
CA ASN A 248 -3.98 -9.97 -4.20
C ASN A 248 -4.82 -10.66 -5.29
N GLU A 249 -5.17 -9.91 -6.34
CA GLU A 249 -5.94 -10.38 -7.50
C GLU A 249 -7.40 -10.79 -7.20
N HIS A 250 -7.87 -10.65 -5.95
CA HIS A 250 -9.26 -10.93 -5.60
C HIS A 250 -10.16 -9.71 -5.87
N MET A 251 -11.27 -9.94 -6.57
CA MET A 251 -12.30 -8.92 -6.78
C MET A 251 -13.00 -8.59 -5.46
N VAL A 252 -12.95 -7.31 -5.06
CA VAL A 252 -13.70 -6.78 -3.91
C VAL A 252 -15.15 -6.56 -4.34
N LYS A 253 -16.05 -7.44 -3.91
CA LYS A 253 -17.49 -7.27 -4.09
C LYS A 253 -18.10 -6.58 -2.87
N THR A 254 -18.82 -5.49 -3.09
CA THR A 254 -19.53 -4.77 -2.02
C THR A 254 -20.86 -5.44 -1.70
N PHE A 255 -20.92 -6.15 -0.57
CA PHE A 255 -22.15 -6.76 -0.05
C PHE A 255 -22.69 -6.07 1.21
N ALA A 256 -21.91 -5.18 1.81
CA ALA A 256 -22.28 -4.43 3.00
C ALA A 256 -23.09 -3.18 2.64
N ARG A 257 -23.94 -2.72 3.56
CA ARG A 257 -24.71 -1.47 3.41
C ARG A 257 -23.81 -0.28 3.74
N LEU A 258 -23.02 0.15 2.76
CA LEU A 258 -22.00 1.19 2.94
C LEU A 258 -22.47 2.57 2.51
N ARG A 259 -23.77 2.85 2.58
CA ARG A 259 -24.30 4.19 2.33
C ARG A 259 -23.80 5.14 3.41
N VAL A 260 -23.27 6.28 3.01
CA VAL A 260 -22.85 7.34 3.94
C VAL A 260 -24.09 7.88 4.66
N THR A 261 -24.08 7.88 5.99
CA THR A 261 -25.17 8.41 6.82
C THR A 261 -24.83 9.76 7.41
N SER A 262 -23.57 10.02 7.75
CA SER A 262 -23.10 11.34 8.18
C SER A 262 -21.63 11.59 7.83
N ILE A 263 -21.29 12.88 7.73
CA ILE A 263 -19.93 13.40 7.56
C ILE A 263 -19.81 14.60 8.50
N GLU A 264 -19.03 14.45 9.56
CA GLU A 264 -19.00 15.40 10.68
C GLU A 264 -17.57 15.87 10.95
N PRO A 265 -17.31 17.20 11.01
CA PRO A 265 -16.03 17.68 11.50
C PRO A 265 -15.91 17.35 13.00
N LEU A 266 -14.78 16.78 13.41
CA LEU A 266 -14.54 16.46 14.82
C LEU A 266 -14.10 17.67 15.65
N GLY A 267 -13.92 18.84 15.02
CA GLY A 267 -13.47 20.07 15.69
C GLY A 267 -12.04 19.99 16.23
N LEU A 268 -11.24 19.02 15.77
CA LEU A 268 -9.88 18.79 16.21
C LEU A 268 -8.97 18.52 15.02
N GLU A 269 -7.73 18.97 15.13
CA GLU A 269 -6.64 18.54 14.25
C GLU A 269 -5.95 17.33 14.86
N MET A 270 -5.61 16.35 14.03
CA MET A 270 -4.86 15.18 14.49
C MET A 270 -3.74 14.82 13.52
N PRO A 271 -2.73 14.06 13.96
CA PRO A 271 -1.75 13.46 13.07
C PRO A 271 -2.48 12.52 12.11
N MET A 272 -2.38 12.80 10.81
CA MET A 272 -2.92 11.95 9.75
C MET A 272 -1.73 11.34 9.00
N TYR A 273 -1.79 10.03 8.78
CA TYR A 273 -0.72 9.29 8.13
C TYR A 273 -1.16 8.93 6.71
N ASP A 274 -0.34 9.26 5.72
CA ASP A 274 -0.54 8.87 4.33
C ASP A 274 -0.09 7.41 4.15
N ILE A 275 -1.03 6.53 3.79
CA ILE A 275 -0.78 5.11 3.56
C ILE A 275 -0.65 4.90 2.05
N THR A 276 0.56 4.50 1.63
CA THR A 276 0.86 4.14 0.24
C THR A 276 0.97 2.63 0.12
N THR A 277 0.20 2.03 -0.78
CA THR A 277 0.29 0.60 -1.12
C THR A 277 0.84 0.41 -2.54
N GLY A 278 1.38 -0.77 -2.84
CA GLY A 278 1.93 -1.07 -4.17
C GLY A 278 0.90 -1.03 -5.31
N THR A 279 -0.38 -1.21 -4.97
CA THR A 279 -1.53 -1.14 -5.90
C THR A 279 -2.15 0.26 -5.98
N GLY A 280 -1.71 1.21 -5.15
CA GLY A 280 -2.39 2.50 -5.00
C GLY A 280 -3.71 2.41 -4.23
N ASP A 281 -4.39 1.25 -4.22
CA ASP A 281 -5.61 1.04 -3.44
C ASP A 281 -5.35 0.23 -2.15
N PHE A 282 -6.12 0.52 -1.10
CA PHE A 282 -6.09 -0.23 0.15
C PHE A 282 -7.47 -0.30 0.81
N ILE A 283 -7.71 -1.32 1.64
CA ILE A 283 -8.93 -1.39 2.44
C ILE A 283 -8.63 -0.81 3.83
N ALA A 284 -9.17 0.37 4.12
CA ALA A 284 -9.10 0.99 5.44
C ALA A 284 -10.45 0.88 6.13
N ASN A 285 -10.45 0.23 7.30
CA ASN A 285 -11.64 0.00 8.11
C ASN A 285 -12.87 -0.44 7.28
N GLY A 286 -12.67 -1.43 6.42
CA GLY A 286 -13.73 -2.02 5.61
C GLY A 286 -14.02 -1.35 4.28
N VAL A 287 -13.43 -0.20 3.94
CA VAL A 287 -13.69 0.51 2.67
C VAL A 287 -12.44 0.69 1.81
N VAL A 288 -12.63 0.71 0.50
CA VAL A 288 -11.54 0.91 -0.47
C VAL A 288 -11.16 2.40 -0.53
N SER A 289 -9.89 2.67 -0.28
CA SER A 289 -9.21 3.96 -0.35
C SER A 289 -8.10 3.92 -1.40
N HIS A 290 -7.62 5.09 -1.83
CA HIS A 290 -6.58 5.23 -2.85
C HIS A 290 -5.51 6.26 -2.51
N ASN A 291 -4.31 6.02 -3.02
CA ASN A 291 -3.22 6.95 -3.16
C ASN A 291 -2.48 6.81 -4.53
N CYS A 292 -1.99 7.92 -5.07
CA CYS A 292 -1.61 8.07 -6.49
C CYS A 292 -0.08 7.96 -6.72
N PHE A 293 0.35 7.29 -7.81
CA PHE A 293 1.68 7.46 -8.46
C PHE A 293 1.71 6.98 -9.93
N ALA A 294 2.70 7.45 -10.72
CA ALA A 294 2.78 7.36 -12.18
C ALA A 294 3.06 5.97 -12.80
N ARG A 295 4.07 5.22 -12.33
CA ARG A 295 4.41 3.88 -12.87
C ARG A 295 3.29 2.83 -12.70
N PRO A 296 2.52 2.82 -11.60
CA PRO A 296 1.34 1.98 -11.46
C PRO A 296 0.27 2.20 -12.54
N THR A 297 0.24 3.35 -13.21
CA THR A 297 -0.80 3.62 -14.23
C THR A 297 -0.73 2.71 -15.46
N HIS A 298 0.45 2.20 -15.81
CA HIS A 298 0.65 1.24 -16.90
C HIS A 298 0.10 -0.15 -16.58
N LYS A 299 0.04 -0.54 -15.30
CA LYS A 299 -0.56 -1.84 -14.90
C LYS A 299 -2.06 -1.88 -15.11
N TYR A 300 -2.76 -0.75 -15.00
CA TYR A 300 -4.20 -0.68 -15.33
C TYR A 300 -4.51 -0.86 -16.82
N LEU A 301 -3.48 -0.79 -17.67
CA LEU A 301 -3.57 -0.93 -19.11
C LEU A 301 -2.96 -2.27 -19.57
N ASP A 302 -2.78 -3.22 -18.64
CA ASP A 302 -2.15 -4.54 -18.86
C ASP A 302 -0.69 -4.47 -19.33
N PHE A 303 0.04 -3.39 -18.98
CA PHE A 303 1.47 -3.22 -19.23
C PHE A 303 2.34 -3.40 -17.96
N ASN A 304 3.61 -3.78 -18.13
CA ASN A 304 4.58 -3.86 -17.02
C ASN A 304 5.08 -2.47 -16.56
N ALA A 305 5.15 -2.24 -15.25
CA ALA A 305 5.62 -1.00 -14.61
C ALA A 305 7.13 -0.70 -14.77
N GLY A 306 7.92 -1.68 -15.20
CA GLY A 306 9.33 -1.52 -15.56
C GLY A 306 9.51 -1.28 -17.07
N ARG A 307 9.72 -2.37 -17.82
CA ARG A 307 10.07 -2.34 -19.24
C ARG A 307 9.05 -1.62 -20.12
N ASP A 308 7.77 -1.88 -19.94
CA ASP A 308 6.74 -1.37 -20.84
C ASP A 308 6.43 0.10 -20.51
N PHE A 309 6.53 0.51 -19.25
CA PHE A 309 6.50 1.94 -18.85
C PHE A 309 7.56 2.78 -19.60
N GLU A 310 8.74 2.22 -19.85
CA GLU A 310 9.84 2.92 -20.51
C GLU A 310 9.74 2.93 -22.04
N ARG A 311 8.91 2.05 -22.63
CA ARG A 311 8.85 1.84 -24.08
C ARG A 311 7.51 2.20 -24.71
N GLU A 312 6.43 2.02 -23.97
CA GLU A 312 5.06 2.15 -24.47
C GLU A 312 4.44 3.46 -23.97
N ILE A 313 4.14 4.35 -24.92
CA ILE A 313 3.47 5.63 -24.63
C ILE A 313 2.01 5.53 -25.08
N VAL A 314 1.10 5.63 -24.11
CA VAL A 314 -0.35 5.62 -24.38
C VAL A 314 -0.83 7.04 -24.60
N VAL A 315 -1.36 7.29 -25.79
CA VAL A 315 -1.78 8.63 -26.22
C VAL A 315 -3.30 8.74 -26.28
N LYS A 316 -3.85 9.72 -25.55
CA LYS A 316 -5.28 10.04 -25.58
C LYS A 316 -5.57 10.98 -26.75
N VAL A 317 -5.73 10.41 -27.95
CA VAL A 317 -5.83 11.19 -29.20
C VAL A 317 -7.02 12.14 -29.26
N ASN A 318 -8.08 11.90 -28.48
CA ASN A 318 -9.28 12.74 -28.42
C ASN A 318 -9.32 13.70 -27.21
N VAL A 319 -8.16 13.93 -26.56
CA VAL A 319 -8.11 14.76 -25.36
C VAL A 319 -8.52 16.23 -25.59
N PRO A 320 -8.20 16.90 -26.72
CA PRO A 320 -8.65 18.28 -26.93
C PRO A 320 -10.17 18.39 -27.02
N GLU A 321 -10.82 17.45 -27.70
CA GLU A 321 -12.28 17.42 -27.86
C GLU A 321 -12.97 17.13 -26.52
N LEU A 322 -12.47 16.15 -25.77
CA LEU A 322 -12.99 15.83 -24.44
C LEU A 322 -12.82 16.98 -23.46
N LEU A 323 -11.66 17.66 -23.49
CA LEU A 323 -11.42 18.82 -22.64
C LEU A 323 -12.42 19.94 -22.95
N ARG A 324 -12.60 20.30 -24.22
CA ARG A 324 -13.60 21.30 -24.62
C ARG A 324 -15.01 20.92 -24.18
N ALA A 325 -15.38 19.66 -24.37
CA ALA A 325 -16.69 19.16 -23.95
C ALA A 325 -16.88 19.27 -22.43
N GLU A 326 -15.85 18.98 -21.63
CA GLU A 326 -15.90 19.12 -20.17
C GLU A 326 -15.94 20.57 -19.71
N LEU A 327 -15.10 21.45 -20.28
CA LEU A 327 -15.08 22.88 -19.98
C LEU A 327 -16.40 23.58 -20.36
N ALA A 328 -17.10 23.10 -21.39
CA ALA A 328 -18.39 23.61 -21.82
C ALA A 328 -19.56 23.24 -20.89
N ARG A 329 -19.38 22.32 -19.94
CA ARG A 329 -20.49 21.86 -19.10
C ARG A 329 -20.97 22.98 -18.19
N PRO A 330 -22.28 23.22 -18.05
CA PRO A 330 -22.81 24.25 -17.13
C PRO A 330 -22.39 24.08 -15.66
N LYS A 331 -21.95 22.87 -15.29
CA LYS A 331 -21.49 22.54 -13.94
C LYS A 331 -20.00 22.87 -13.70
N TRP A 332 -19.19 23.03 -14.75
CA TRP A 332 -17.80 23.42 -14.64
C TRP A 332 -17.70 24.84 -14.09
N LYS A 333 -16.81 25.09 -13.12
CA LYS A 333 -16.72 26.37 -12.40
C LYS A 333 -15.41 27.10 -12.63
N GLY A 334 -14.57 26.62 -13.54
CA GLY A 334 -13.26 27.22 -13.79
C GLY A 334 -12.20 26.69 -12.82
N GLU A 335 -12.32 25.43 -12.37
CA GLU A 335 -11.32 24.79 -11.53
C GLU A 335 -9.93 24.81 -12.19
N HIS A 336 -8.88 24.96 -11.39
CA HIS A 336 -7.50 24.90 -11.89
C HIS A 336 -7.16 23.51 -12.42
N VAL A 337 -6.67 23.43 -13.65
CA VAL A 337 -6.23 22.18 -14.27
C VAL A 337 -4.70 22.11 -14.30
N ALA A 338 -4.14 21.14 -13.57
CA ALA A 338 -2.70 20.88 -13.56
C ALA A 338 -2.32 19.78 -14.55
N LEU A 339 -1.52 20.14 -15.55
CA LEU A 339 -0.90 19.24 -16.52
C LEU A 339 0.48 18.79 -16.03
N GLY A 340 0.90 17.58 -16.36
CA GLY A 340 2.20 17.05 -15.91
C GLY A 340 2.20 16.43 -14.51
N THR A 341 1.04 16.11 -13.96
CA THR A 341 0.91 15.51 -12.62
C THR A 341 1.21 14.01 -12.58
N ASN A 342 0.98 13.30 -13.68
CA ASN A 342 1.20 11.85 -13.79
C ASN A 342 2.21 11.49 -14.89
N THR A 343 2.11 12.15 -16.04
CA THR A 343 2.98 11.95 -17.21
C THR A 343 3.32 13.31 -17.80
N ASP A 344 4.52 13.44 -18.38
CA ASP A 344 4.94 14.69 -19.01
C ASP A 344 4.12 14.96 -20.30
N PRO A 345 3.42 16.10 -20.41
CA PRO A 345 2.61 16.41 -21.59
C PRO A 345 3.43 16.72 -22.85
N TYR A 346 4.74 16.99 -22.71
CA TYR A 346 5.65 17.33 -23.81
C TYR A 346 6.74 16.28 -24.02
N GLN A 347 6.40 15.00 -23.83
CA GLN A 347 7.22 13.89 -24.32
C GLN A 347 7.48 14.02 -25.83
N TRP A 348 8.53 13.38 -26.34
CA TRP A 348 8.93 13.45 -27.76
C TRP A 348 7.79 13.13 -28.74
N VAL A 349 6.83 12.27 -28.36
CA VAL A 349 5.65 11.95 -29.18
C VAL A 349 4.73 13.14 -29.43
N GLU A 350 4.71 14.14 -28.55
CA GLU A 350 3.92 15.37 -28.73
C GLU A 350 4.40 16.20 -29.94
N GLY A 351 5.66 16.02 -30.38
CA GLY A 351 6.14 16.57 -31.65
C GLY A 351 5.38 16.04 -32.87
N ARG A 352 4.85 14.80 -32.77
CA ARG A 352 4.04 14.16 -33.80
C ARG A 352 2.55 14.39 -33.62
N TYR A 353 2.03 14.13 -32.41
CA TYR A 353 0.58 14.16 -32.17
C TYR A 353 0.01 15.57 -32.08
N LYS A 354 0.79 16.54 -31.58
CA LYS A 354 0.40 17.94 -31.47
C LYS A 354 -0.97 18.12 -30.78
N LEU A 355 -1.18 17.46 -29.64
CA LEU A 355 -2.44 17.55 -28.89
C LEU A 355 -2.46 18.77 -27.97
N MET A 356 -1.29 19.25 -27.53
CA MET A 356 -1.19 20.39 -26.62
C MET A 356 -1.73 21.72 -27.18
N PRO A 357 -1.53 22.07 -28.47
CA PRO A 357 -2.13 23.28 -29.05
C PRO A 357 -3.65 23.30 -28.89
N GLY A 358 -4.33 22.18 -29.17
CA GLY A 358 -5.77 22.06 -28.99
C GLY A 358 -6.21 22.15 -27.53
N ILE A 359 -5.37 21.71 -26.59
CA ILE A 359 -5.59 21.87 -25.15
C ILE A 359 -5.46 23.35 -24.73
N TRP A 360 -4.43 24.06 -25.20
CA TRP A 360 -4.25 25.48 -24.90
C TRP A 360 -5.35 26.34 -25.48
N GLU A 361 -5.76 26.07 -26.72
CA GLU A 361 -6.92 26.72 -27.32
C GLU A 361 -8.17 26.51 -26.47
N ALA A 362 -8.42 25.29 -25.97
CA ALA A 362 -9.54 25.03 -25.08
C ALA A 362 -9.45 25.88 -23.79
N PHE A 363 -8.29 25.96 -23.14
CA PHE A 363 -8.13 26.80 -21.95
C PHE A 363 -8.30 28.29 -22.25
N ARG A 364 -7.82 28.78 -23.40
CA ARG A 364 -8.02 30.16 -23.86
C ARG A 364 -9.50 30.45 -24.13
N ASP A 365 -10.18 29.56 -24.85
CA ASP A 365 -11.56 29.76 -25.30
C ASP A 365 -12.53 29.80 -24.11
N PHE A 366 -12.28 28.98 -23.09
CA PHE A 366 -13.07 28.90 -21.86
C PHE A 366 -12.52 29.73 -20.69
N ALA A 367 -11.42 30.47 -20.90
CA ALA A 367 -10.73 31.27 -19.87
C ALA A 367 -10.48 30.47 -18.56
N ASN A 368 -9.98 29.24 -18.69
CA ASN A 368 -9.80 28.35 -17.55
C ASN A 368 -8.38 28.44 -16.96
N PRO A 369 -8.22 28.58 -15.63
CA PRO A 369 -6.90 28.57 -15.00
C PRO A 369 -6.22 27.22 -15.14
N CYS A 370 -4.92 27.23 -15.41
CA CYS A 370 -4.16 26.01 -15.62
C CYS A 370 -2.68 26.14 -15.25
N SER A 371 -1.99 25.01 -15.09
CA SER A 371 -0.54 24.97 -14.94
C SER A 371 0.04 23.80 -15.68
N VAL A 372 1.31 23.89 -16.07
CA VAL A 372 2.03 22.77 -16.68
C VAL A 372 3.37 22.52 -15.99
N LEU A 373 3.64 21.26 -15.69
CA LEU A 373 4.96 20.77 -15.31
C LEU A 373 5.54 19.90 -16.43
N THR A 374 6.78 20.16 -16.85
CA THR A 374 7.45 19.38 -17.91
C THR A 374 8.97 19.35 -17.73
N LYS A 375 9.64 18.44 -18.43
CA LYS A 375 11.10 18.37 -18.61
C LYS A 375 11.53 18.84 -20.00
N SER A 376 10.60 19.30 -20.83
CA SER A 376 10.83 19.49 -22.26
C SER A 376 10.67 20.96 -22.69
N PRO A 377 11.68 21.56 -23.35
CA PRO A 377 11.57 22.91 -23.91
C PRO A 377 10.63 22.95 -25.13
N LEU A 378 10.06 21.81 -25.56
CA LEU A 378 9.01 21.77 -26.58
C LEU A 378 7.79 22.63 -26.22
N LEU A 379 7.58 22.92 -24.93
CA LEU A 379 6.61 23.91 -24.46
C LEU A 379 6.75 25.28 -25.17
N LEU A 380 7.97 25.68 -25.56
CA LEU A 380 8.21 26.94 -26.27
C LEU A 380 7.52 27.03 -27.63
N ARG A 381 7.22 25.88 -28.26
CA ARG A 381 6.41 25.83 -29.50
C ARG A 381 5.05 26.49 -29.28
N ASP A 382 4.48 26.32 -28.09
CA ASP A 382 3.13 26.75 -27.76
C ASP A 382 3.12 28.09 -26.99
N LYS A 383 4.27 28.81 -26.97
CA LYS A 383 4.46 30.07 -26.25
C LYS A 383 3.40 31.12 -26.57
N GLU A 384 3.09 31.34 -27.85
CA GLU A 384 2.10 32.32 -28.27
C GLU A 384 0.68 31.95 -27.77
N LEU A 385 0.33 30.66 -27.77
CA LEU A 385 -0.95 30.19 -27.22
C LEU A 385 -0.99 30.37 -25.71
N LEU A 386 0.10 30.09 -24.99
CA LEU A 386 0.19 30.32 -23.56
C LEU A 386 0.03 31.80 -23.19
N GLN A 387 0.58 32.71 -23.99
CA GLN A 387 0.35 34.15 -23.81
C GLN A 387 -1.13 34.50 -23.98
N GLN A 388 -1.80 33.96 -25.00
CA GLN A 388 -3.26 34.15 -25.18
C GLN A 388 -4.07 33.56 -24.02
N VAL A 389 -3.64 32.44 -23.43
CA VAL A 389 -4.25 31.90 -22.22
C VAL A 389 -4.03 32.84 -21.04
N ALA A 390 -2.80 33.34 -20.85
CA ALA A 390 -2.42 34.26 -19.78
C ALA A 390 -3.21 35.58 -19.81
N GLU A 391 -3.58 36.06 -21.00
CA GLU A 391 -4.45 37.24 -21.18
C GLU A 391 -5.87 37.02 -20.63
N ARG A 392 -6.30 35.77 -20.50
CA ARG A 392 -7.68 35.40 -20.14
C ARG A 392 -7.82 34.74 -18.78
N ALA A 393 -6.81 34.00 -18.34
CA ALA A 393 -6.85 33.24 -17.10
C ALA A 393 -5.43 33.04 -16.52
N PRO A 394 -5.32 32.81 -15.20
CA PRO A 394 -4.05 32.45 -14.59
C PRO A 394 -3.43 31.20 -15.23
N VAL A 395 -2.19 31.33 -15.71
CA VAL A 395 -1.39 30.22 -16.22
C VAL A 395 0.00 30.26 -15.60
N THR A 396 0.51 29.09 -15.21
CA THR A 396 1.91 28.95 -14.75
C THR A 396 2.59 27.78 -15.43
N ALA A 397 3.87 27.95 -15.75
CA ALA A 397 4.72 26.88 -16.26
C ALA A 397 5.78 26.50 -15.21
N ASN A 398 6.16 25.23 -15.16
CA ASN A 398 7.22 24.75 -14.31
C ASN A 398 8.08 23.73 -15.06
N PHE A 399 9.39 23.82 -14.88
CA PHE A 399 10.34 22.85 -15.43
C PHE A 399 10.99 22.01 -14.33
N SER A 400 11.02 20.70 -14.48
CA SER A 400 11.82 19.86 -13.59
C SER A 400 13.30 19.93 -13.99
N VAL A 401 14.14 20.38 -13.06
CA VAL A 401 15.60 20.54 -13.23
C VAL A 401 16.28 19.89 -12.02
N PRO A 402 16.40 18.54 -12.00
CA PRO A 402 16.96 17.83 -10.84
C PRO A 402 18.46 18.08 -10.67
N THR A 403 19.23 18.22 -11.75
CA THR A 403 20.69 18.35 -11.70
C THR A 403 21.20 19.13 -12.91
N LEU A 404 22.35 19.80 -12.77
CA LEU A 404 23.17 20.32 -13.87
C LEU A 404 24.37 19.43 -14.19
N ASP A 405 24.67 18.45 -13.34
CA ASP A 405 25.74 17.48 -13.57
C ASP A 405 25.38 16.58 -14.76
N GLU A 406 26.20 16.62 -15.81
CA GLU A 406 25.95 15.90 -17.07
C GLU A 406 25.89 14.39 -16.86
N LYS A 407 26.72 13.85 -15.98
CA LYS A 407 26.77 12.41 -15.73
C LYS A 407 25.49 11.95 -15.05
N ALA A 408 25.11 12.60 -13.95
CA ALA A 408 23.89 12.32 -13.22
C ALA A 408 22.65 12.48 -14.10
N TRP A 409 22.58 13.52 -14.94
CA TRP A 409 21.46 13.69 -15.88
C TRP A 409 21.38 12.54 -16.89
N ARG A 410 22.48 12.17 -17.55
CA ARG A 410 22.49 11.08 -18.54
C ARG A 410 22.13 9.73 -17.92
N GLU A 411 22.53 9.48 -16.67
CA GLU A 411 22.24 8.22 -16.01
C GLU A 411 20.80 8.14 -15.47
N THR A 412 20.21 9.27 -15.05
CA THR A 412 18.88 9.29 -14.38
C THR A 412 17.72 9.66 -15.30
N GLU A 413 17.94 10.47 -16.34
CA GLU A 413 16.89 10.91 -17.27
C GLU A 413 17.37 10.92 -18.75
N PRO A 414 17.94 9.83 -19.29
CA PRO A 414 18.66 9.81 -20.58
C PRO A 414 17.87 10.28 -21.82
N HIS A 415 16.54 10.20 -21.78
CA HIS A 415 15.66 10.53 -22.91
C HIS A 415 15.04 11.93 -22.81
N THR A 416 15.45 12.70 -21.80
CA THR A 416 14.95 14.05 -21.58
C THR A 416 15.91 15.09 -22.16
N PRO A 417 15.43 16.27 -22.56
CA PRO A 417 16.29 17.38 -22.97
C PRO A 417 17.26 17.83 -21.86
N HIS A 418 18.39 18.40 -22.26
CA HIS A 418 19.44 18.84 -21.34
C HIS A 418 18.90 19.86 -20.32
N PRO A 419 19.26 19.77 -19.02
CA PRO A 419 18.81 20.68 -17.97
C PRO A 419 19.00 22.17 -18.29
N ARG A 420 20.13 22.55 -18.90
CA ARG A 420 20.38 23.94 -19.36
C ARG A 420 19.35 24.42 -20.39
N ALA A 421 18.94 23.58 -21.34
CA ALA A 421 17.90 23.93 -22.30
C ALA A 421 16.52 24.12 -21.63
N ARG A 422 16.27 23.46 -20.50
CA ARG A 422 15.07 23.67 -19.68
C ARG A 422 15.12 25.05 -19.00
N LEU A 423 16.28 25.45 -18.47
CA LEU A 423 16.49 26.78 -17.87
C LEU A 423 16.44 27.91 -18.91
N GLU A 424 16.96 27.69 -20.13
CA GLU A 424 16.78 28.61 -21.25
C GLU A 424 15.29 28.78 -21.60
N ALA A 425 14.51 27.70 -21.57
CA ALA A 425 13.06 27.78 -21.77
C ALA A 425 12.34 28.56 -20.65
N VAL A 426 12.81 28.45 -19.40
CA VAL A 426 12.34 29.30 -18.30
C VAL A 426 12.56 30.77 -18.65
N ALA A 427 13.78 31.13 -19.09
CA ALA A 427 14.11 32.51 -19.45
C ALA A 427 13.25 33.05 -20.60
N GLU A 428 13.02 32.24 -21.64
CA GLU A 428 12.17 32.60 -22.77
C GLU A 428 10.70 32.82 -22.39
N LEU A 429 10.15 31.95 -21.53
CA LEU A 429 8.75 32.03 -21.10
C LEU A 429 8.52 33.19 -20.13
N THR A 430 9.43 33.41 -19.17
CA THR A 430 9.38 34.58 -18.30
C THR A 430 9.48 35.87 -19.10
N ARG A 431 10.39 35.96 -20.08
CA ARG A 431 10.48 37.13 -20.98
C ARG A 431 9.22 37.36 -21.80
N ALA A 432 8.48 36.30 -22.11
CA ALA A 432 7.19 36.37 -22.78
C ALA A 432 6.02 36.73 -21.84
N GLY A 433 6.29 36.97 -20.55
CA GLY A 433 5.28 37.33 -19.56
C GLY A 433 4.52 36.15 -18.96
N ILE A 434 4.98 34.91 -19.18
CA ILE A 434 4.36 33.70 -18.61
C ILE A 434 5.08 33.38 -17.28
N PRO A 435 4.38 33.42 -16.12
CA PRO A 435 4.99 33.07 -14.84
C PRO A 435 5.54 31.65 -14.86
N THR A 436 6.87 31.53 -14.82
CA THR A 436 7.57 30.25 -15.00
C THR A 436 8.51 29.96 -13.85
N GLY A 437 8.40 28.76 -13.26
CA GLY A 437 9.25 28.31 -12.17
C GLY A 437 10.03 27.03 -12.48
N ILE A 438 10.76 26.54 -11.48
CA ILE A 438 11.44 25.24 -11.56
C ILE A 438 11.15 24.36 -10.34
N LEU A 439 11.28 23.06 -10.57
CA LEU A 439 11.32 22.04 -9.52
C LEU A 439 12.64 21.29 -9.57
N ILE A 440 13.42 21.40 -8.49
CA ILE A 440 14.60 20.58 -8.24
C ILE A 440 14.12 19.25 -7.66
N ALA A 441 13.71 18.35 -8.55
CA ALA A 441 13.00 17.13 -8.20
C ALA A 441 13.33 15.99 -9.18
N PRO A 442 13.76 14.81 -8.68
CA PRO A 442 14.07 14.50 -7.28
C PRO A 442 15.45 15.00 -6.84
N LEU A 443 15.57 15.41 -5.58
CA LEU A 443 16.85 15.51 -4.85
C LEU A 443 17.22 14.10 -4.34
N MET A 444 18.28 13.53 -4.90
CA MET A 444 18.76 12.17 -4.68
C MET A 444 20.03 12.20 -3.82
N PRO A 445 19.98 11.66 -2.58
CA PRO A 445 21.09 11.70 -1.65
C PRO A 445 22.43 11.19 -2.22
N GLY A 446 23.48 12.00 -2.18
CA GLY A 446 24.82 11.67 -2.70
C GLY A 446 24.96 11.68 -4.24
N ILE A 447 23.95 12.18 -4.97
CA ILE A 447 23.96 12.26 -6.43
C ILE A 447 23.83 13.71 -6.90
N ASN A 448 22.78 14.41 -6.45
CA ASN A 448 22.46 15.79 -6.86
C ASN A 448 21.89 16.64 -5.70
N ASP A 449 22.18 16.28 -4.45
CA ASP A 449 21.71 16.98 -3.25
C ASP A 449 22.80 17.79 -2.52
N ALA A 450 24.03 17.84 -3.06
CA ALA A 450 25.08 18.65 -2.45
C ALA A 450 24.70 20.14 -2.52
N PRO A 451 24.90 20.93 -1.45
CA PRO A 451 24.51 22.34 -1.41
C PRO A 451 25.00 23.14 -2.62
N GLU A 452 26.24 22.91 -3.05
CA GLU A 452 26.86 23.64 -4.16
C GLU A 452 26.20 23.30 -5.52
N GLN A 453 25.74 22.05 -5.70
CA GLN A 453 25.00 21.65 -6.90
C GLN A 453 23.62 22.29 -6.96
N VAL A 454 22.96 22.41 -5.81
CA VAL A 454 21.62 23.01 -5.69
C VAL A 454 21.72 24.53 -5.83
N GLU A 455 22.75 25.15 -5.25
CA GLU A 455 23.02 26.59 -5.33
C GLU A 455 23.23 27.02 -6.79
N GLU A 456 24.03 26.30 -7.58
CA GLU A 456 24.22 26.59 -9.02
C GLU A 456 22.87 26.59 -9.79
N ILE A 457 21.98 25.64 -9.50
CA ILE A 457 20.65 25.58 -10.13
C ILE A 457 19.81 26.80 -9.73
N ILE A 458 19.82 27.17 -8.45
CA ILE A 458 19.07 28.32 -7.93
C ILE A 458 19.56 29.61 -8.55
N GLU A 459 20.87 29.82 -8.67
CA GLU A 459 21.47 30.99 -9.28
C GLU A 459 21.03 31.12 -10.74
N ILE A 460 21.23 30.08 -11.55
CA ILE A 460 20.86 30.13 -12.98
C ILE A 460 19.35 30.26 -13.17
N ALA A 461 18.53 29.61 -12.34
CA ALA A 461 17.09 29.76 -12.40
C ALA A 461 16.63 31.17 -12.04
N THR A 462 17.27 31.79 -11.06
CA THR A 462 17.00 33.19 -10.66
C THR A 462 17.41 34.15 -11.77
N GLU A 463 18.59 33.95 -12.39
CA GLU A 463 19.04 34.73 -13.56
C GLU A 463 18.11 34.56 -14.77
N ALA A 464 17.56 33.37 -14.97
CA ALA A 464 16.54 33.09 -15.97
C ALA A 464 15.18 33.75 -15.63
N GLY A 465 15.03 34.37 -14.47
CA GLY A 465 13.80 35.01 -14.04
C GLY A 465 12.72 34.02 -13.60
N ALA A 466 13.11 32.87 -13.04
CA ALA A 466 12.15 31.95 -12.44
C ALA A 466 11.35 32.65 -11.32
N VAL A 467 10.02 32.56 -11.38
CA VAL A 467 9.13 33.19 -10.38
C VAL A 467 8.93 32.33 -9.13
N SER A 468 9.30 31.06 -9.20
CA SER A 468 9.24 30.11 -8.10
C SER A 468 10.27 28.99 -8.26
N ILE A 469 10.85 28.56 -7.15
CA ILE A 469 11.77 27.42 -7.08
C ILE A 469 11.27 26.50 -5.96
N GLY A 470 11.07 25.22 -6.26
CA GLY A 470 10.70 24.21 -5.27
C GLY A 470 11.64 23.00 -5.31
N GLY A 471 11.81 22.31 -4.19
CA GLY A 471 12.59 21.08 -4.08
C GLY A 471 11.74 19.92 -3.61
N ILE A 472 11.97 18.72 -4.17
CA ILE A 472 11.30 17.49 -3.72
C ILE A 472 12.36 16.40 -3.54
N ALA A 473 12.44 15.81 -2.34
CA ALA A 473 13.33 14.68 -2.07
C ALA A 473 12.91 13.43 -2.85
N LEU A 474 13.88 12.58 -3.20
CA LEU A 474 13.62 11.28 -3.80
C LEU A 474 12.79 10.42 -2.83
N HIS A 475 11.64 9.96 -3.30
CA HIS A 475 10.79 9.01 -2.59
C HIS A 475 10.89 7.63 -3.26
N LEU A 476 11.37 6.63 -2.54
CA LEU A 476 11.52 5.26 -3.06
C LEU A 476 10.43 4.35 -2.48
N ARG A 477 9.27 4.34 -3.14
CA ARG A 477 8.07 3.58 -2.70
C ARG A 477 7.77 2.42 -3.66
N GLY A 478 7.38 1.26 -3.11
CA GLY A 478 6.95 0.10 -3.90
C GLY A 478 8.02 -0.35 -4.92
N GLU A 479 7.59 -0.76 -6.11
CA GLU A 479 8.48 -1.26 -7.18
C GLU A 479 9.47 -0.21 -7.70
N VAL A 480 9.19 1.08 -7.49
CA VAL A 480 10.14 2.16 -7.83
C VAL A 480 11.42 2.02 -7.00
N ARG A 481 11.32 1.53 -5.76
CA ARG A 481 12.47 1.25 -4.92
C ARG A 481 13.35 0.17 -5.54
N ASP A 482 12.77 -0.95 -5.96
CA ASP A 482 13.54 -2.06 -6.52
C ASP A 482 14.22 -1.65 -7.83
N ILE A 483 13.48 -0.97 -8.72
CA ILE A 483 14.02 -0.44 -9.98
C ILE A 483 15.16 0.55 -9.71
N PHE A 484 14.98 1.48 -8.77
CA PHE A 484 16.01 2.46 -8.43
C PHE A 484 17.22 1.81 -7.76
N MET A 485 17.01 0.84 -6.87
CA MET A 485 18.09 0.11 -6.20
C MET A 485 18.89 -0.75 -7.19
N ASP A 486 18.24 -1.33 -8.19
CA ASP A 486 18.93 -2.03 -9.29
C ASP A 486 19.77 -1.08 -10.14
N TRP A 487 19.21 0.08 -10.49
CA TRP A 487 19.96 1.15 -11.16
C TRP A 487 21.15 1.63 -10.31
N LEU A 488 20.95 1.80 -9.00
CA LEU A 488 21.98 2.25 -8.06
C LEU A 488 23.11 1.22 -7.94
N ARG A 489 22.79 -0.07 -7.86
CA ARG A 489 23.79 -1.15 -7.88
C ARG A 489 24.61 -1.16 -9.17
N ALA A 490 23.99 -0.82 -10.30
CA ALA A 490 24.66 -0.81 -11.60
C ALA A 490 25.55 0.44 -11.81
N HIS A 491 25.10 1.63 -11.39
CA HIS A 491 25.76 2.90 -11.74
C HIS A 491 26.50 3.56 -10.56
N ARG A 492 26.01 3.38 -9.33
CA ARG A 492 26.53 4.00 -8.10
C ARG A 492 26.57 2.98 -6.93
N PRO A 493 27.29 1.86 -7.07
CA PRO A 493 27.35 0.82 -6.03
C PRO A 493 27.92 1.37 -4.71
N ASP A 494 28.71 2.45 -4.77
CA ASP A 494 29.23 3.18 -3.61
C ASP A 494 28.13 3.77 -2.71
N LEU A 495 26.95 4.08 -3.27
CA LEU A 495 25.84 4.66 -2.53
C LEU A 495 24.84 3.63 -1.99
N VAL A 496 24.91 2.36 -2.42
CA VAL A 496 23.95 1.33 -2.03
C VAL A 496 23.78 1.22 -0.50
N PRO A 497 24.86 1.14 0.32
CA PRO A 497 24.71 1.05 1.77
C PRO A 497 23.97 2.25 2.39
N ARG A 498 24.25 3.45 1.87
CA ARG A 498 23.61 4.69 2.32
C ARG A 498 22.10 4.68 2.01
N TYR A 499 21.71 4.23 0.82
CA TYR A 499 20.29 4.14 0.45
C TYR A 499 19.55 3.03 1.20
N GLU A 500 20.19 1.88 1.45
CA GLU A 500 19.60 0.82 2.28
C GLU A 500 19.35 1.28 3.72
N GLU A 501 20.20 2.15 4.25
CA GLU A 501 20.01 2.79 5.54
C GLU A 501 18.91 3.86 5.52
N LEU A 502 18.98 4.84 4.60
CA LEU A 502 18.03 5.94 4.50
C LEU A 502 16.60 5.46 4.25
N TYR A 503 16.42 4.44 3.40
CA TYR A 503 15.13 3.91 2.99
C TYR A 503 14.78 2.57 3.66
N ARG A 504 15.30 2.32 4.88
CA ARG A 504 15.07 1.06 5.64
C ARG A 504 13.64 0.88 6.14
N ARG A 505 12.98 1.97 6.54
CA ARG A 505 11.69 1.95 7.27
C ARG A 505 10.48 2.41 6.46
N GLY A 506 10.65 2.70 5.17
CA GLY A 506 9.61 3.28 4.34
C GLY A 506 10.17 4.30 3.34
N PRO A 507 9.29 5.08 2.68
CA PRO A 507 9.62 5.93 1.54
C PRO A 507 10.77 6.88 1.67
#